data_AF-A0A7S0TJD9-F1
#
_entry.id   AF-A0A7S0TJD9-F1
#
_cell.length_a   1.000
_cell.length_b   1.000
_cell.length_c   1.000
_cell.angle_alpha   90.00
_cell.angle_beta   90.00
_cell.angle_gamma   90.00
#
_symmetry.space_group_name_H-M   'P 1'
#
loop_
_entity.id
_entity.type
_entity.pdbx_description
1 polymer ?
#
loop_
_entity_poly.entity_id
_entity_poly.type
_entity_poly.pdbx_seq_one_letter_code
_entity_poly.pdbx_strand_id
1 'polypeptide(L)'
;NFEEAQMMGVPAAQETLVERVVTVVDTSDFVGQWMTDEKLRDRSDLAGDAVDDCAADRSVVELLAEQIEAADKVVLNKMDMSDESTAANADKVVRGLAGEDVEVTR
;
A
#
# COMPACT_ATOMS: atom_id res chain seq x y z
N ASN A 1 -13.39 5.97 2.22
CA ASN A 1 -13.13 4.60 1.67
C ASN A 1 -14.42 4.04 1.05
N PHE A 2 -14.50 2.77 0.62
CA PHE A 2 -15.71 2.22 -0.05
C PHE A 2 -16.94 2.16 0.87
N GLU A 3 -16.77 1.79 2.14
CA GLU A 3 -17.84 1.79 3.15
C GLU A 3 -18.41 3.19 3.37
N GLU A 4 -17.55 4.20 3.48
CA GLU A 4 -17.96 5.58 3.59
C GLU A 4 -18.74 6.05 2.35
N ALA A 5 -18.31 5.65 1.15
CA ALA A 5 -19.04 5.93 -0.09
C ALA A 5 -20.43 5.27 -0.10
N GLN A 6 -20.59 4.07 0.47
CA GLN A 6 -21.89 3.45 0.69
C GLN A 6 -22.74 4.25 1.69
N MET A 7 -22.18 4.65 2.83
CA MET A 7 -22.88 5.44 3.84
C MET A 7 -23.35 6.80 3.29
N MET A 8 -22.57 7.42 2.40
CA MET A 8 -22.90 8.67 1.72
C MET A 8 -23.90 8.51 0.56
N GLY A 9 -24.30 7.28 0.21
CA GLY A 9 -25.24 7.04 -0.89
C GLY A 9 -24.65 7.30 -2.27
N VAL A 10 -23.33 7.17 -2.45
CA VAL A 10 -22.68 7.32 -3.77
C VAL A 10 -23.25 6.26 -4.71
N PRO A 11 -23.84 6.62 -5.88
CA PRO A 11 -24.56 5.66 -6.73
C PRO A 11 -23.77 4.41 -7.11
N ALA A 12 -22.49 4.57 -7.45
CA ALA A 12 -21.63 3.44 -7.78
C ALA A 12 -21.44 2.47 -6.60
N ALA A 13 -21.37 2.97 -5.36
CA ALA A 13 -21.19 2.16 -4.17
C ALA A 13 -22.47 1.42 -3.74
N GLN A 14 -23.65 1.90 -4.17
CA GLN A 14 -24.94 1.23 -3.89
C GLN A 14 -25.18 0.02 -4.77
N GLU A 15 -24.67 0.03 -6.00
CA GLU A 15 -24.94 -1.00 -7.01
C GLU A 15 -23.76 -1.98 -7.19
N THR A 16 -22.68 -1.80 -6.42
CA THR A 16 -21.47 -2.62 -6.53
C THR A 16 -20.96 -3.06 -5.16
N LEU A 17 -20.07 -4.03 -5.16
CA LEU A 17 -19.34 -4.52 -4.00
C LEU A 17 -17.86 -4.55 -4.32
N VAL A 18 -17.02 -4.10 -3.39
CA VAL A 18 -15.59 -4.41 -3.40
C VAL A 18 -15.41 -5.75 -2.72
N GLU A 19 -15.13 -6.79 -3.51
CA GLU A 19 -14.92 -8.13 -2.95
C GLU A 19 -13.58 -8.24 -2.23
N ARG A 20 -12.51 -7.67 -2.81
CA ARG A 20 -11.17 -7.66 -2.24
C ARG A 20 -10.36 -6.43 -2.64
N VAL A 21 -9.53 -5.97 -1.74
CA VAL A 21 -8.44 -5.01 -1.96
C VAL A 21 -7.13 -5.77 -2.07
N VAL A 22 -6.40 -5.53 -3.15
CA VAL A 22 -5.11 -6.16 -3.41
C VAL A 22 -4.02 -5.10 -3.49
N THR A 23 -3.00 -5.23 -2.65
CA THR A 23 -1.82 -4.36 -2.67
C THR A 23 -0.68 -5.08 -3.38
N VAL A 24 -0.12 -4.45 -4.40
CA VAL A 24 1.02 -4.98 -5.16
C VAL A 24 2.26 -4.24 -4.73
N VAL A 25 3.21 -4.98 -4.15
CA VAL A 25 4.46 -4.44 -3.62
C VAL A 25 5.57 -4.67 -4.63
N ASP A 26 6.30 -3.61 -4.99
CA ASP A 26 7.54 -3.73 -5.74
C ASP A 26 8.66 -4.21 -4.80
N THR A 27 8.97 -5.51 -4.84
CA THR A 27 9.97 -6.13 -3.96
C THR A 27 11.36 -5.50 -4.14
N SER A 28 11.68 -5.03 -5.34
CA SER A 28 13.02 -4.53 -5.67
C SER A 28 13.33 -3.18 -5.03
N ASP A 29 12.29 -2.41 -4.68
CA ASP A 29 12.43 -1.03 -4.19
C ASP A 29 11.76 -0.79 -2.83
N PHE A 30 10.82 -1.66 -2.42
CA PHE A 30 9.99 -1.47 -1.24
C PHE A 30 10.79 -1.22 0.05
N VAL A 31 11.86 -1.99 0.29
CA VAL A 31 12.68 -1.82 1.51
C VAL A 31 13.35 -0.44 1.54
N GLY A 32 13.77 0.08 0.39
CA GLY A 32 14.33 1.42 0.27
C GLY A 32 13.28 2.49 0.59
N GLN A 33 12.09 2.37 0.01
CA GLN A 33 10.98 3.27 0.31
C GLN A 33 10.47 3.16 1.75
N TRP A 34 10.59 1.99 2.37
CA TRP A 34 10.19 1.78 3.77
C TRP A 34 11.16 2.41 4.78
N MET A 35 12.42 2.57 4.40
CA MET A 35 13.46 3.16 5.27
C MET A 35 13.64 4.68 5.06
N THR A 36 12.84 5.30 4.18
CA THR A 36 12.94 6.73 3.89
C THR A 36 12.27 7.58 4.96
N ASP A 37 12.79 8.79 5.19
CA ASP A 37 12.13 9.84 5.99
C ASP A 37 11.38 10.85 5.09
N GLU A 38 11.25 10.55 3.79
CA GLU A 38 10.55 11.41 2.82
C GLU A 38 9.07 11.62 3.16
N LYS A 39 8.59 12.81 2.82
CA LYS A 39 7.17 13.17 2.86
C LYS A 39 6.52 12.99 1.49
N LEU A 40 5.21 12.81 1.45
CA LEU A 40 4.49 12.63 0.19
C LEU A 40 4.68 13.81 -0.76
N ARG A 41 4.76 15.05 -0.25
CA ARG A 41 5.08 16.24 -1.07
C ARG A 41 6.40 16.17 -1.83
N ASP A 42 7.37 15.39 -1.33
CA ASP A 42 8.68 15.21 -1.96
C ASP A 42 8.65 14.06 -2.99
N ARG A 43 7.58 13.27 -3.02
CA ARG A 43 7.35 12.10 -3.87
C ARG A 43 6.09 12.26 -4.71
N SER A 44 6.19 13.02 -5.79
CA SER A 44 5.06 13.29 -6.70
C SER A 44 4.48 12.03 -7.35
N ASP A 45 5.27 10.98 -7.48
CA ASP A 45 4.87 9.66 -7.95
C ASP A 45 3.95 8.92 -6.98
N LEU A 46 4.00 9.24 -5.67
CA LEU A 46 3.15 8.65 -4.62
C LEU A 46 2.04 9.57 -4.16
N ALA A 47 2.26 10.88 -4.19
CA ALA A 47 1.26 11.89 -3.83
C ALA A 47 0.02 11.81 -4.73
N GLY A 48 0.19 11.69 -6.05
CA GLY A 48 -0.91 11.84 -7.00
C GLY A 48 -1.39 13.29 -7.12
N ASP A 49 -2.30 13.54 -8.06
CA ASP A 49 -2.62 14.91 -8.51
C ASP A 49 -3.53 15.72 -7.55
N ALA A 50 -4.07 15.11 -6.49
CA ALA A 50 -5.14 15.68 -5.67
C ALA A 50 -4.86 15.66 -4.15
N VAL A 51 -3.59 15.70 -3.74
CA VAL A 51 -3.24 15.76 -2.32
C VAL A 51 -3.52 17.16 -1.78
N ASP A 52 -4.41 17.27 -0.80
CA ASP A 52 -4.52 18.52 -0.05
C ASP A 52 -3.28 18.74 0.83
N ASP A 53 -3.06 19.99 1.27
CA ASP A 53 -1.87 20.34 2.07
C ASP A 53 -1.72 19.47 3.34
N CYS A 54 -2.81 18.96 3.90
CA CYS A 54 -2.78 18.09 5.07
C CYS A 54 -2.27 16.68 4.75
N ALA A 55 -2.64 16.13 3.60
CA ALA A 55 -2.13 14.84 3.15
C ALA A 55 -0.68 14.92 2.62
N ALA A 56 -0.22 16.10 2.19
CA ALA A 56 1.12 16.31 1.62
C ALA A 56 2.27 16.14 2.64
N ASP A 57 2.03 16.44 3.92
CA ASP A 57 3.01 16.35 5.01
C ASP A 57 3.09 14.96 5.68
N ARG A 58 2.29 14.00 5.19
CA ARG A 58 2.33 12.59 5.66
C ARG A 58 3.63 11.91 5.24
N SER A 59 4.09 10.97 6.07
CA SER A 59 5.26 10.15 5.73
C SER A 59 4.93 9.18 4.60
N VAL A 60 5.89 8.93 3.70
CA VAL A 60 5.80 7.85 2.71
C VAL A 60 5.61 6.50 3.41
N VAL A 61 6.32 6.28 4.53
CA VAL A 61 6.26 5.03 5.31
C VAL A 61 4.85 4.79 5.87
N GLU A 62 4.21 5.84 6.40
CA GLU A 62 2.84 5.75 6.92
C GLU A 62 1.86 5.34 5.82
N LEU A 63 1.97 5.94 4.62
CA LEU A 63 1.11 5.60 3.50
C LEU A 63 1.29 4.13 3.06
N LEU A 64 2.54 3.67 2.94
CA LEU A 64 2.85 2.30 2.53
C LEU A 64 2.36 1.27 3.57
N ALA A 65 2.47 1.59 4.86
CA ALA A 65 1.98 0.74 5.94
C ALA A 65 0.45 0.55 5.83
N GLU A 66 -0.29 1.65 5.73
CA GLU A 66 -1.75 1.63 5.64
C GLU A 66 -2.26 0.81 4.45
N GLN A 67 -1.57 0.87 3.31
CA GLN A 67 -1.95 0.08 2.13
C GLN A 67 -1.76 -1.42 2.33
N ILE A 68 -0.74 -1.84 3.09
CA ILE A 68 -0.50 -3.24 3.41
C ILE A 68 -1.51 -3.71 4.47
N GLU A 69 -1.77 -2.90 5.49
CA GLU A 69 -2.70 -3.20 6.58
C GLU A 69 -4.15 -3.30 6.11
N ALA A 70 -4.56 -2.49 5.13
CA ALA A 70 -5.93 -2.47 4.61
C ALA A 70 -6.21 -3.50 3.50
N ALA A 71 -5.20 -4.26 3.05
CA ALA A 71 -5.35 -5.21 1.96
C ALA A 71 -5.89 -6.56 2.44
N ASP A 72 -6.75 -7.19 1.64
CA ASP A 72 -7.08 -8.62 1.84
C ASP A 72 -5.94 -9.52 1.34
N LYS A 73 -5.20 -9.04 0.34
CA LYS A 73 -4.09 -9.77 -0.28
C LYS A 73 -2.94 -8.83 -0.66
N VAL A 74 -1.73 -9.26 -0.36
CA VAL A 74 -0.50 -8.60 -0.79
C VAL A 74 0.25 -9.49 -1.76
N VAL A 75 0.66 -8.92 -2.90
CA VAL A 75 1.46 -9.59 -3.92
C VAL A 75 2.85 -8.95 -3.96
N LEU A 76 3.88 -9.73 -3.63
CA LEU A 76 5.29 -9.36 -3.79
C LEU A 76 5.67 -9.52 -5.26
N ASN A 77 5.73 -8.42 -5.99
CA ASN A 77 6.01 -8.35 -7.42
C ASN A 77 7.47 -7.99 -7.70
N LYS A 78 7.90 -8.17 -8.96
CA LYS A 78 9.29 -7.92 -9.43
C LYS A 78 10.34 -8.71 -8.66
N MET A 79 9.99 -9.93 -8.24
CA MET A 79 10.89 -10.85 -7.54
C MET A 79 12.12 -11.20 -8.39
N ASP A 80 11.99 -11.18 -9.72
CA ASP A 80 13.06 -11.39 -10.69
C ASP A 80 14.11 -10.27 -10.72
N MET A 81 13.76 -9.08 -10.21
CA MET A 81 14.65 -7.93 -10.10
C MET A 81 15.29 -7.79 -8.71
N SER A 82 14.99 -8.70 -7.78
CA SER A 82 15.47 -8.65 -6.40
C SER A 82 16.46 -9.79 -6.13
N ASP A 83 17.55 -9.50 -5.41
CA ASP A 83 18.36 -10.59 -4.84
C ASP A 83 17.66 -11.28 -3.67
N GLU A 84 18.17 -12.45 -3.27
CA GLU A 84 17.57 -13.26 -2.20
C GLU A 84 17.46 -12.50 -0.87
N SER A 85 18.41 -11.60 -0.59
CA SER A 85 18.42 -10.82 0.64
C SER A 85 17.35 -9.72 0.64
N THR A 86 17.18 -9.06 -0.50
CA THR A 86 16.20 -7.99 -0.72
C THR A 86 14.80 -8.57 -0.68
N ALA A 87 14.57 -9.68 -1.38
CA ALA A 87 13.31 -10.41 -1.35
C ALA A 87 12.96 -10.89 0.06
N ALA A 88 13.93 -11.44 0.81
CA ALA A 88 13.71 -11.88 2.17
C ALA A 88 13.40 -10.72 3.14
N ASN A 89 14.04 -9.56 2.96
CA ASN A 89 13.77 -8.39 3.79
C ASN A 89 12.40 -7.79 3.48
N ALA A 90 12.04 -7.64 2.21
CA ALA A 90 10.72 -7.17 1.79
C ALA A 90 9.62 -8.08 2.34
N ASP A 91 9.76 -9.41 2.19
CA ASP A 91 8.79 -10.38 2.71
C ASP A 91 8.62 -10.28 4.24
N LYS A 92 9.72 -10.11 4.99
CA LYS A 92 9.65 -9.92 6.45
C LYS A 92 8.94 -8.64 6.85
N VAL A 93 9.25 -7.53 6.19
CA VAL A 93 8.61 -6.24 6.48
C VAL A 93 7.12 -6.32 6.15
N VAL A 94 6.77 -6.79 4.95
CA VAL A 94 5.37 -6.94 4.52
C VAL A 94 4.59 -7.84 5.48
N ARG A 95 5.14 -9.00 5.87
CA ARG A 95 4.47 -9.89 6.84
C ARG A 95 4.39 -9.33 8.25
N GLY A 96 5.26 -8.40 8.62
CA GLY A 96 5.20 -7.72 9.91
C GLY A 96 4.12 -6.63 9.96
N LEU A 97 3.74 -6.08 8.81
CA LEU A 97 2.69 -5.08 8.66
C LEU A 97 1.33 -5.69 8.33
N ALA A 98 1.34 -6.78 7.57
CA ALA A 98 0.13 -7.49 7.19
C ALA A 98 -0.59 -8.04 8.44
N GLY A 99 -1.91 -7.80 8.51
CA GLY A 99 -2.76 -8.42 9.53
C GLY A 99 -2.79 -9.94 9.41
N GLU A 100 -3.23 -10.64 10.46
CA GLU A 100 -3.26 -12.11 10.50
C GLU A 100 -4.10 -12.73 9.36
N ASP A 101 -5.14 -12.01 8.91
CA ASP A 101 -6.06 -12.46 7.86
C ASP A 101 -5.61 -12.09 6.43
N VAL A 102 -4.48 -11.39 6.27
CA VAL A 102 -4.00 -10.91 4.98
C VAL A 102 -3.18 -11.98 4.26
N GLU A 103 -3.60 -12.36 3.05
CA GLU A 103 -2.86 -13.34 2.24
C GLU A 103 -1.62 -12.69 1.59
N VAL A 104 -0.41 -13.13 1.93
CA VAL A 104 0.83 -12.64 1.30
C VAL A 104 1.42 -13.68 0.35
N THR A 105 1.46 -13.36 -0.95
CA THR A 105 2.02 -14.21 -2.03
C THR A 105 3.19 -13.53 -2.75
N ARG A 106 4.04 -14.34 -3.38
CA ARG A 106 5.11 -13.93 -4.30
C ARG A 106 4.76 -14.34 -5.73
#